data_AF-A0A256Y3J3-F1
#
_entry.id   AF-A0A256Y3J3-F1
#
_cell.length_a   1.000
_cell.length_b   1.000
_cell.length_c   1.000
_cell.angle_alpha   90.00
_cell.angle_beta   90.00
_cell.angle_gamma   90.00
#
_symmetry.space_group_name_H-M   'P 1'
#
loop_
_entity.id
_entity.type
_entity.pdbx_description
1 polymer ?
#
loop_
_entity_poly.entity_id
_entity_poly.type
_entity_poly.pdbx_seq_one_letter_code
_entity_poly.pdbx_strand_id
1 'polypeptide(L)'
;MWKKATSPLIAGVLYFAIIMGAISIILSVIYPFVEDSKNQIAINYARKNIADIDSIISSIALQEQDAAKIIDLYVSNGKYKIDEGKNAVYFQTNVSPNIFSTRFRTKTGNVFFGTQLNSESIEYDDYFILENSYLIVNISKKGNDENYQDINTSKIINSIYFKEKKLYLYQQNISIIPDNCIDQESGIGYVYLKEKGFFLPRAIAVARMIKANNNASFDIYFELPSDSDFLLIYLKNYNI
;
A
#
# COMPACT_ATOMS: atom_id res chain seq x y z
N MET A 1 -2.12 45.34 56.23
CA MET A 1 -1.68 43.98 56.63
C MET A 1 -2.74 42.97 56.20
N TRP A 2 -2.54 42.28 55.07
CA TRP A 2 -3.41 41.18 54.66
C TRP A 2 -2.74 39.86 55.07
N LYS A 3 -3.16 39.27 56.19
CA LYS A 3 -2.80 37.88 56.53
C LYS A 3 -3.68 36.96 55.69
N LYS A 4 -3.14 36.44 54.60
CA LYS A 4 -3.75 35.29 53.90
C LYS A 4 -3.47 34.04 54.74
N ALA A 5 -4.43 33.65 55.57
CA ALA A 5 -4.48 32.30 56.12
C ALA A 5 -5.11 31.39 55.05
N THR A 6 -4.35 31.00 54.03
CA THR A 6 -4.74 29.87 53.19
C THR A 6 -4.75 28.64 54.07
N SER A 7 -5.94 28.05 54.29
CA SER A 7 -6.11 26.83 55.08
C SER A 7 -5.10 25.77 54.63
N PRO A 8 -4.34 25.12 55.54
CA PRO A 8 -3.38 24.07 55.21
C PRO A 8 -3.96 22.97 54.31
N LEU A 9 -5.27 22.75 54.40
CA LEU A 9 -6.03 21.81 53.58
C LEU A 9 -6.07 22.22 52.10
N ILE A 10 -6.25 23.52 51.81
CA ILE A 10 -6.26 24.06 50.45
C ILE A 10 -4.86 23.95 49.83
N ALA A 11 -3.81 24.25 50.61
CA ALA A 11 -2.43 24.11 50.16
C ALA A 11 -2.06 22.65 49.85
N GLY A 12 -2.52 21.70 50.68
CA GLY A 12 -2.31 20.27 50.46
C GLY A 12 -3.00 19.75 49.19
N VAL A 13 -4.24 20.16 48.93
CA VAL A 13 -4.96 19.79 47.70
C VAL A 13 -4.28 20.35 46.45
N LEU A 14 -3.83 21.60 46.50
CA LEU A 14 -3.12 22.23 45.38
C LEU A 14 -1.79 21.52 45.07
N TYR A 15 -1.02 21.16 46.11
CA TYR A 15 0.22 20.41 45.96
C TYR A 15 -0.02 19.03 45.31
N PHE A 16 -1.04 18.31 45.77
CA PHE A 16 -1.42 17.02 45.19
C PHE A 16 -1.87 17.15 43.72
N ALA A 17 -2.64 18.19 43.39
CA ALA A 17 -3.05 18.46 42.02
C ALA A 17 -1.86 18.74 41.10
N ILE A 18 -0.86 19.49 41.58
CA ILE A 18 0.37 19.76 40.82
C ILE A 18 1.15 18.46 40.57
N ILE A 19 1.30 17.60 41.58
CA ILE A 19 1.98 16.30 41.42
C ILE A 19 1.25 15.41 40.42
N MET A 20 -0.06 15.26 40.57
CA MET A 20 -0.86 14.46 39.63
C MET A 20 -0.79 15.02 38.21
N GLY A 21 -0.79 16.35 38.06
CA GLY A 21 -0.56 17.02 36.79
C GLY A 21 0.81 16.67 36.19
N ALA A 22 1.87 16.77 36.99
CA ALA A 22 3.22 16.44 36.56
C ALA A 22 3.37 14.97 36.11
N ILE A 23 2.84 14.02 36.90
CA ILE A 23 2.85 12.59 36.56
C ILE A 23 2.08 12.35 35.24
N SER A 24 0.92 12.99 35.08
CA SER A 24 0.10 12.84 33.87
C SER A 24 0.82 13.34 32.62
N ILE A 25 1.53 14.48 32.73
CA ILE A 25 2.34 15.01 31.62
C ILE A 25 3.47 14.04 31.27
N ILE A 26 4.19 13.54 32.27
CA ILE A 26 5.29 12.59 32.07
C ILE A 26 4.79 11.31 31.40
N LEU A 27 3.70 10.71 31.89
CA LEU A 27 3.12 9.51 31.29
C LEU A 27 2.68 9.76 29.84
N SER A 28 2.11 10.92 29.56
CA SER A 28 1.68 11.29 28.19
C SER A 28 2.86 11.39 27.21
N VAL A 29 4.06 11.75 27.70
CA VAL A 29 5.28 11.84 26.88
C VAL A 29 5.99 10.49 26.76
N ILE A 30 6.09 9.72 27.86
CA ILE A 30 6.84 8.46 27.89
C ILE A 30 6.08 7.32 27.20
N TYR A 31 4.77 7.25 27.37
CA TYR A 31 3.96 6.16 26.82
C TYR A 31 4.12 5.97 25.30
N PRO A 32 4.00 7.00 24.43
CA PRO A 32 4.19 6.83 22.99
C PRO A 32 5.60 6.35 22.64
N PHE A 33 6.63 6.82 23.35
CA PHE A 33 8.02 6.39 23.14
C PHE A 33 8.22 4.90 23.46
N VAL A 34 7.64 4.42 24.56
CA VAL A 34 7.71 3.01 24.95
C VAL A 34 6.96 2.14 23.93
N GLU A 35 5.81 2.59 23.45
CA GLU A 35 5.03 1.86 22.45
C GLU A 35 5.75 1.79 21.10
N ASP A 36 6.33 2.90 20.64
CA ASP A 36 7.13 2.94 19.42
C ASP A 36 8.35 2.02 19.52
N SER A 37 9.01 1.98 20.69
CA SER A 37 10.14 1.08 20.95
C SER A 37 9.72 -0.39 20.89
N LYS A 38 8.58 -0.76 21.50
CA LYS A 38 8.03 -2.13 21.41
C LYS A 38 7.72 -2.52 19.97
N ASN A 39 7.14 -1.61 19.19
CA ASN A 39 6.82 -1.85 17.79
C ASN A 39 8.08 -2.02 16.92
N GLN A 40 9.12 -1.22 17.13
CA GLN A 40 10.40 -1.40 16.44
C GLN A 40 11.06 -2.74 16.78
N ILE A 41 11.07 -3.12 18.05
CA ILE A 41 11.57 -4.42 18.50
C ILE A 41 10.78 -5.55 17.83
N ALA A 42 9.46 -5.44 17.81
CA ALA A 42 8.59 -6.43 17.19
C ALA A 42 8.89 -6.62 15.70
N ILE A 43 9.09 -5.52 14.97
CA ILE A 43 9.41 -5.51 13.55
C ILE A 43 10.80 -6.09 13.28
N ASN A 44 11.79 -5.79 14.13
CA ASN A 44 13.12 -6.34 13.98
C ASN A 44 13.13 -7.86 14.20
N TYR A 45 12.41 -8.36 15.21
CA TYR A 45 12.20 -9.80 15.38
C TYR A 45 11.45 -10.41 14.20
N ALA A 46 10.41 -9.74 13.69
CA ALA A 46 9.67 -10.23 12.54
C ALA A 46 10.54 -10.33 11.28
N ARG A 47 11.36 -9.33 11.00
CA ARG A 47 12.32 -9.34 9.88
C ARG A 47 13.31 -10.50 10.02
N LYS A 48 13.87 -10.69 11.22
CA LYS A 48 14.78 -11.81 11.49
C LYS A 48 14.08 -13.15 11.28
N ASN A 49 12.92 -13.36 11.89
CA ASN A 49 12.14 -14.59 11.77
C ASN A 49 11.77 -14.91 10.31
N ILE A 50 11.35 -13.91 9.52
CA ILE A 50 11.03 -14.13 8.09
C ILE A 50 12.28 -14.46 7.28
N ALA A 51 13.42 -13.83 7.57
CA ALA A 51 14.69 -14.18 6.92
C ALA A 51 15.17 -15.59 7.30
N ASP A 52 14.99 -15.99 8.56
CA ASP A 52 15.30 -17.34 9.05
C ASP A 52 14.39 -18.38 8.37
N ILE A 53 13.10 -18.06 8.19
CA ILE A 53 12.15 -18.88 7.41
C ILE A 53 12.61 -19.02 5.95
N ASP A 54 12.96 -17.93 5.27
CA ASP A 54 13.42 -17.96 3.86
C ASP A 54 14.70 -18.80 3.70
N SER A 55 15.66 -18.66 4.63
CA SER A 55 16.87 -19.47 4.65
C SER A 55 16.58 -20.95 4.84
N ILE A 56 15.66 -21.28 5.76
CA ILE A 56 15.28 -22.66 6.05
C ILE A 56 14.52 -23.28 4.88
N ILE A 57 13.54 -22.58 4.31
CA ILE A 57 12.82 -23.02 3.10
C ILE A 57 13.81 -23.29 1.96
N SER A 58 14.73 -22.36 1.72
CA SER A 58 15.77 -22.52 0.70
C SER A 58 16.65 -23.74 0.96
N SER A 59 16.99 -24.01 2.24
CA SER A 59 17.79 -25.17 2.60
C SER A 59 17.05 -26.50 2.43
N ILE A 60 15.74 -26.54 2.72
CA ILE A 60 14.89 -27.73 2.56
C ILE A 60 14.66 -28.01 1.07
N ALA A 61 14.48 -26.98 0.25
CA ALA A 61 14.30 -27.12 -1.19
C ALA A 61 15.50 -27.77 -1.91
N LEU A 62 16.69 -27.75 -1.27
CA LEU A 62 17.91 -28.41 -1.76
C LEU A 62 18.11 -29.83 -1.18
N GLN A 63 17.30 -30.24 -0.21
CA GLN A 63 17.38 -31.55 0.43
C GLN A 63 16.45 -32.56 -0.26
N GLU A 64 16.59 -33.83 0.09
CA GLU A 64 15.75 -34.90 -0.44
C GLU A 64 14.28 -34.74 -0.01
N GLN A 65 13.40 -35.40 -0.74
CA GLN A 65 11.97 -35.47 -0.44
C GLN A 65 11.77 -35.94 1.02
N ASP A 66 10.87 -35.28 1.76
CA ASP A 66 10.56 -35.48 3.19
C ASP A 66 11.49 -34.80 4.23
N ALA A 67 12.42 -33.95 3.81
CA ALA A 67 13.18 -33.13 4.74
C ALA A 67 12.29 -32.10 5.47
N ALA A 68 12.32 -32.12 6.81
CA ALA A 68 11.60 -31.18 7.67
C ALA A 68 12.56 -30.50 8.65
N LYS A 69 12.29 -29.23 8.99
CA LYS A 69 13.00 -28.49 10.04
C LYS A 69 12.02 -27.78 10.96
N ILE A 70 12.38 -27.71 12.24
CA ILE A 70 11.63 -26.99 13.26
C ILE A 70 12.25 -25.59 13.40
N ILE A 71 11.39 -24.57 13.50
CA ILE A 71 11.79 -23.18 13.68
C ILE A 71 11.08 -22.62 14.91
N ASP A 72 11.85 -22.07 15.84
CA ASP A 72 11.32 -21.33 16.97
C ASP A 72 11.13 -19.86 16.57
N LEU A 73 9.87 -19.44 16.44
CA LEU A 73 9.52 -18.08 16.07
C LEU A 73 9.23 -17.25 17.32
N TYR A 74 9.95 -16.14 17.48
CA TYR A 74 9.59 -15.17 18.51
C TYR A 74 8.42 -14.31 18.03
N VAL A 75 7.22 -14.58 18.56
CA VAL A 75 6.02 -13.79 18.24
C VAL A 75 5.91 -12.62 19.23
N SER A 76 6.02 -11.41 18.69
CA SER A 76 5.84 -10.16 19.42
C SER A 76 4.48 -9.54 19.04
N ASN A 77 4.26 -8.24 19.34
CA ASN A 77 3.01 -7.53 19.02
C ASN A 77 2.71 -7.56 17.51
N GLY A 78 1.89 -8.53 17.06
CA GLY A 78 1.56 -8.78 15.66
C GLY A 78 1.11 -10.22 15.40
N LYS A 79 0.96 -10.59 14.13
CA LYS A 79 0.46 -11.91 13.71
C LYS A 79 1.20 -12.41 12.48
N TYR A 80 1.63 -13.66 12.51
CA TYR A 80 2.04 -14.38 11.32
C TYR A 80 0.81 -14.93 10.60
N LYS A 81 0.83 -14.84 9.28
CA LYS A 81 -0.20 -15.38 8.40
C LYS A 81 0.46 -16.14 7.27
N ILE A 82 -0.19 -17.24 6.89
CA ILE A 82 0.13 -18.02 5.70
C ILE A 82 -1.05 -17.82 4.76
N ASP A 83 -0.76 -17.37 3.55
CA ASP A 83 -1.73 -17.18 2.49
C ASP A 83 -1.35 -18.09 1.32
N GLU A 84 -2.07 -19.22 1.23
CA GLU A 84 -1.84 -20.24 0.20
C GLU A 84 -2.15 -19.69 -1.20
N GLY A 85 -3.16 -18.83 -1.33
CA GLY A 85 -3.54 -18.23 -2.61
C GLY A 85 -2.45 -17.31 -3.16
N LYS A 86 -1.69 -16.66 -2.27
CA LYS A 86 -0.54 -15.80 -2.61
C LYS A 86 0.80 -16.53 -2.51
N ASN A 87 0.80 -17.79 -2.09
CA ASN A 87 1.99 -18.56 -1.73
C ASN A 87 2.98 -17.75 -0.87
N ALA A 88 2.46 -17.12 0.20
CA ALA A 88 3.22 -16.17 0.99
C ALA A 88 3.05 -16.39 2.50
N VAL A 89 4.16 -16.30 3.23
CA VAL A 89 4.18 -16.19 4.69
C VAL A 89 4.55 -14.75 5.04
N TYR A 90 3.75 -14.09 5.85
CA TYR A 90 3.99 -12.70 6.22
C TYR A 90 3.64 -12.41 7.67
N PHE A 91 4.32 -11.42 8.23
CA PHE A 91 4.03 -10.86 9.54
C PHE A 91 3.29 -9.52 9.37
N GLN A 92 2.21 -9.34 10.10
CA GLN A 92 1.43 -8.11 10.10
C GLN A 92 1.34 -7.56 11.52
N THR A 93 1.60 -6.27 11.67
CA THR A 93 1.38 -5.54 12.92
C THR A 93 0.92 -4.11 12.63
N ASN A 94 0.25 -3.51 13.62
CA ASN A 94 -0.16 -2.11 13.57
C ASN A 94 0.95 -1.27 14.20
N VAL A 95 1.39 -0.25 13.47
CA VAL A 95 2.46 0.64 13.92
C VAL A 95 1.94 2.08 13.92
N SER A 96 2.48 2.89 14.82
CA SER A 96 2.28 4.33 14.78
C SER A 96 2.86 4.91 13.48
N PRO A 97 2.20 5.90 12.84
CA PRO A 97 2.69 6.54 11.62
C PRO A 97 4.02 7.29 11.81
N ASN A 98 4.45 7.52 13.06
CA ASN A 98 5.71 8.19 13.37
C ASN A 98 6.95 7.30 13.17
N ILE A 99 6.78 5.97 13.10
CA ILE A 99 7.91 5.03 13.03
C ILE A 99 8.36 4.82 11.57
N PHE A 100 7.41 4.76 10.66
CA PHE A 100 7.64 4.39 9.26
C PHE A 100 6.83 5.28 8.33
N SER A 101 7.41 5.64 7.18
CA SER A 101 6.65 6.32 6.14
C SER A 101 5.48 5.46 5.67
N THR A 102 4.43 6.09 5.16
CA THR A 102 3.30 5.37 4.56
C THR A 102 3.65 4.93 3.14
N ARG A 103 3.12 3.79 2.70
CA ARG A 103 3.16 3.33 1.29
C ARG A 103 4.57 3.15 0.72
N PHE A 104 5.50 2.65 1.51
CA PHE A 104 6.78 2.21 0.99
C PHE A 104 6.88 0.70 1.03
N ARG A 105 7.76 0.17 0.18
CA ARG A 105 8.14 -1.22 0.16
C ARG A 105 9.62 -1.32 -0.20
N THR A 106 10.35 -2.09 0.57
CA THR A 106 11.74 -2.47 0.31
C THR A 106 11.81 -3.98 0.11
N LYS A 107 12.63 -4.42 -0.84
CA LYS A 107 12.86 -5.84 -1.12
C LYS A 107 14.30 -6.21 -0.76
N THR A 108 14.49 -7.33 -0.09
CA THR A 108 15.80 -7.92 0.18
C THR A 108 15.71 -9.42 -0.05
N GLY A 109 16.30 -9.90 -1.15
CA GLY A 109 16.10 -11.28 -1.59
C GLY A 109 14.63 -11.58 -1.87
N ASN A 110 14.09 -12.64 -1.25
CA ASN A 110 12.68 -13.03 -1.35
C ASN A 110 11.78 -12.34 -0.30
N VAL A 111 12.37 -11.53 0.59
CA VAL A 111 11.64 -10.89 1.68
C VAL A 111 11.26 -9.46 1.28
N PHE A 112 9.98 -9.15 1.46
CA PHE A 112 9.44 -7.80 1.31
C PHE A 112 9.13 -7.22 2.68
N PHE A 113 9.46 -5.94 2.85
CA PHE A 113 9.11 -5.18 4.04
C PHE A 113 8.48 -3.86 3.60
N GLY A 114 7.39 -3.45 4.24
CA GLY A 114 6.73 -2.20 3.88
C GLY A 114 5.50 -1.91 4.72
N THR A 115 4.88 -0.77 4.44
CA THR A 115 3.66 -0.31 5.11
C THR A 115 2.55 -0.16 4.08
N GLN A 116 1.32 -0.44 4.52
CA GLN A 116 0.12 -0.40 3.68
C GLN A 116 0.33 -1.18 2.36
N LEU A 117 0.59 -2.49 2.47
CA LEU A 117 0.82 -3.36 1.31
C LEU A 117 -0.45 -4.12 0.93
N ASN A 118 -1.60 -3.43 0.90
CA ASN A 118 -2.91 -4.03 0.67
C ASN A 118 -3.40 -3.85 -0.78
N SER A 119 -2.48 -3.66 -1.73
CA SER A 119 -2.82 -3.61 -3.15
C SER A 119 -2.21 -4.79 -3.91
N GLU A 120 -2.85 -5.15 -5.01
CA GLU A 120 -2.39 -6.18 -5.93
C GLU A 120 -2.75 -5.79 -7.36
N SER A 121 -2.00 -6.34 -8.30
CA SER A 121 -2.23 -6.13 -9.72
C SER A 121 -2.01 -7.42 -10.48
N ILE A 122 -3.05 -7.86 -11.19
CA ILE A 122 -3.12 -9.15 -11.87
C ILE A 122 -3.28 -8.89 -13.36
N GLU A 123 -2.59 -9.68 -14.17
CA GLU A 123 -2.72 -9.65 -15.62
C GLU A 123 -3.46 -10.87 -16.13
N TYR A 124 -4.41 -10.62 -17.01
CA TYR A 124 -5.10 -11.59 -17.84
C TYR A 124 -4.78 -11.31 -19.31
N ASP A 125 -5.27 -12.16 -20.22
CA ASP A 125 -4.97 -12.05 -21.65
C ASP A 125 -5.44 -10.71 -22.24
N ASP A 126 -6.65 -10.27 -21.89
CA ASP A 126 -7.30 -9.08 -22.47
C ASP A 126 -7.45 -7.90 -21.51
N TYR A 127 -7.12 -8.06 -20.23
CA TYR A 127 -7.31 -7.03 -19.23
C TYR A 127 -6.38 -7.17 -18.03
N PHE A 128 -6.27 -6.10 -17.26
CA PHE A 128 -5.59 -6.03 -15.99
C PHE A 128 -6.60 -5.77 -14.88
N ILE A 129 -6.37 -6.37 -13.73
CA ILE A 129 -7.08 -6.05 -12.49
C ILE A 129 -6.12 -5.29 -11.58
N LEU A 130 -6.49 -4.09 -11.16
CA LEU A 130 -5.90 -3.40 -10.01
C LEU A 130 -6.85 -3.56 -8.83
N GLU A 131 -6.37 -4.07 -7.71
CA GLU A 131 -7.20 -4.33 -6.55
C GLU A 131 -6.56 -3.79 -5.27
N ASN A 132 -7.38 -3.28 -4.37
CA ASN A 132 -6.99 -2.94 -3.00
C ASN A 132 -8.10 -3.34 -2.01
N SER A 133 -8.04 -2.89 -0.76
CA SER A 133 -9.06 -3.22 0.25
C SER A 133 -10.47 -2.71 -0.08
N TYR A 134 -10.62 -1.70 -0.93
CA TYR A 134 -11.89 -0.99 -1.18
C TYR A 134 -12.40 -1.14 -2.62
N LEU A 135 -11.50 -1.18 -3.60
CA LEU A 135 -11.78 -1.12 -5.03
C LEU A 135 -11.17 -2.29 -5.79
N ILE A 136 -11.86 -2.68 -6.87
CA ILE A 136 -11.33 -3.49 -7.96
C ILE A 136 -11.52 -2.69 -9.25
N VAL A 137 -10.45 -2.42 -9.98
CA VAL A 137 -10.45 -1.65 -11.22
C VAL A 137 -10.03 -2.57 -12.35
N ASN A 138 -10.91 -2.76 -13.33
CA ASN A 138 -10.64 -3.54 -14.53
C ASN A 138 -10.20 -2.60 -15.65
N ILE A 139 -9.01 -2.84 -16.19
CA ILE A 139 -8.37 -2.01 -17.22
C ILE A 139 -8.12 -2.87 -18.46
N SER A 140 -8.62 -2.45 -19.61
CA SER A 140 -8.36 -3.11 -20.89
C SER A 140 -6.87 -3.16 -21.21
N LYS A 141 -6.40 -4.35 -21.61
CA LYS A 141 -5.08 -4.53 -22.21
C LYS A 141 -5.18 -4.29 -23.71
N LYS A 142 -4.22 -3.52 -24.25
CA LYS A 142 -4.13 -3.20 -25.68
C LYS A 142 -2.67 -3.14 -26.08
N GLY A 143 -2.33 -3.77 -27.18
CA GLY A 143 -0.98 -3.82 -27.73
C GLY A 143 0.09 -4.31 -26.74
N ASN A 144 1.34 -4.12 -27.13
CA ASN A 144 2.52 -4.23 -26.30
C ASN A 144 3.62 -3.30 -26.86
N ASP A 145 4.81 -3.36 -26.29
CA ASP A 145 5.97 -2.55 -26.70
C ASP A 145 6.51 -2.89 -28.10
N GLU A 146 6.17 -4.04 -28.66
CA GLU A 146 6.56 -4.47 -30.00
C GLU A 146 5.44 -4.28 -31.05
N ASN A 147 4.18 -4.25 -30.62
CA ASN A 147 2.99 -4.20 -31.45
C ASN A 147 1.94 -3.26 -30.86
N TYR A 148 1.93 -2.02 -31.36
CA TYR A 148 1.00 -0.99 -30.93
C TYR A 148 -0.40 -1.21 -31.51
N GLN A 149 -1.42 -0.87 -30.73
CA GLN A 149 -2.82 -1.00 -31.12
C GLN A 149 -3.56 0.32 -30.93
N ASP A 150 -4.73 0.42 -31.57
CA ASP A 150 -5.66 1.51 -31.34
C ASP A 150 -6.20 1.43 -29.90
N ILE A 151 -5.96 2.48 -29.14
CA ILE A 151 -6.44 2.69 -27.78
C ILE A 151 -7.53 3.76 -27.84
N ASN A 152 -8.69 3.44 -27.27
CA ASN A 152 -9.70 4.43 -26.95
C ASN A 152 -9.68 4.71 -25.45
N THR A 153 -9.35 5.95 -25.05
CA THR A 153 -9.14 6.36 -23.65
C THR A 153 -10.40 6.21 -22.79
N SER A 154 -11.57 6.46 -23.36
CA SER A 154 -12.89 6.28 -22.72
C SER A 154 -13.27 4.80 -22.53
N LYS A 155 -12.56 3.87 -23.20
CA LYS A 155 -12.78 2.42 -23.07
C LYS A 155 -11.66 1.70 -22.30
N ILE A 156 -10.68 2.44 -21.77
CA ILE A 156 -9.58 1.83 -21.01
C ILE A 156 -10.09 1.22 -19.72
N ILE A 157 -10.90 1.95 -18.94
CA ILE A 157 -11.45 1.43 -17.68
C ILE A 157 -12.75 0.68 -18.01
N ASN A 158 -12.76 -0.64 -17.84
CA ASN A 158 -13.93 -1.48 -18.09
C ASN A 158 -14.97 -1.38 -16.97
N SER A 159 -14.49 -1.41 -15.73
CA SER A 159 -15.35 -1.28 -14.55
C SER A 159 -14.52 -0.91 -13.32
N ILE A 160 -15.20 -0.27 -12.36
CA ILE A 160 -14.69 -0.05 -11.01
C ILE A 160 -15.72 -0.67 -10.07
N TYR A 161 -15.33 -1.69 -9.31
CA TYR A 161 -16.16 -2.31 -8.30
C TYR A 161 -15.79 -1.79 -6.92
N PHE A 162 -16.75 -1.18 -6.22
CA PHE A 162 -16.60 -0.72 -4.85
C PHE A 162 -17.09 -1.81 -3.88
N LYS A 163 -16.14 -2.45 -3.19
CA LYS A 163 -16.34 -3.65 -2.39
C LYS A 163 -17.28 -3.42 -1.21
N GLU A 164 -17.17 -2.27 -0.55
CA GLU A 164 -17.96 -1.94 0.64
C GLU A 164 -19.46 -1.85 0.31
N LYS A 165 -19.79 -1.13 -0.78
CA LYS A 165 -21.19 -0.98 -1.24
C LYS A 165 -21.66 -2.10 -2.17
N LYS A 166 -20.76 -3.02 -2.55
CA LYS A 166 -21.00 -4.07 -3.55
C LYS A 166 -21.57 -3.49 -4.86
N LEU A 167 -20.99 -2.38 -5.32
CA LEU A 167 -21.49 -1.60 -6.46
C LEU A 167 -20.48 -1.59 -7.60
N TYR A 168 -20.94 -1.81 -8.82
CA TYR A 168 -20.16 -1.58 -10.03
C TYR A 168 -20.43 -0.18 -10.60
N LEU A 169 -19.36 0.54 -10.90
CA LEU A 169 -19.34 1.72 -11.74
C LEU A 169 -18.82 1.30 -13.12
N TYR A 170 -19.61 1.50 -14.16
CA TYR A 170 -19.30 1.05 -15.53
C TYR A 170 -18.81 2.19 -16.43
N GLN A 171 -18.19 1.80 -17.55
CA GLN A 171 -17.62 2.63 -18.63
C GLN A 171 -18.38 3.89 -19.02
N GLN A 172 -19.72 3.89 -18.96
CA GLN A 172 -20.55 4.98 -19.48
C GLN A 172 -20.36 6.33 -18.77
N ASN A 173 -19.58 6.37 -17.68
CA ASN A 173 -19.38 7.55 -16.85
C ASN A 173 -17.93 8.07 -16.81
N ILE A 174 -17.00 7.51 -17.59
CA ILE A 174 -15.57 7.90 -17.51
C ILE A 174 -15.01 8.17 -18.90
N SER A 175 -14.81 9.44 -19.22
CA SER A 175 -14.05 9.89 -20.40
C SER A 175 -12.77 10.58 -19.92
N ILE A 176 -11.65 10.26 -20.57
CA ILE A 176 -10.33 10.83 -20.26
C ILE A 176 -9.85 11.54 -21.52
N ILE A 177 -9.92 12.88 -21.46
CA ILE A 177 -9.51 13.75 -22.56
C ILE A 177 -8.36 14.63 -22.03
N PRO A 178 -7.12 14.41 -22.49
CA PRO A 178 -6.01 15.29 -22.19
C PRO A 178 -6.27 16.72 -22.69
N ASP A 179 -5.91 17.73 -21.89
CA ASP A 179 -6.00 19.13 -22.32
C ASP A 179 -5.22 19.34 -23.63
N ASN A 180 -5.78 20.13 -24.55
CA ASN A 180 -5.35 20.34 -25.94
C ASN A 180 -5.54 19.17 -26.92
N CYS A 181 -6.23 18.09 -26.52
CA CYS A 181 -6.57 16.95 -27.39
C CYS A 181 -8.09 16.84 -27.59
N ILE A 182 -8.74 17.95 -27.95
CA ILE A 182 -10.20 18.20 -27.86
C ILE A 182 -11.07 17.21 -28.68
N ASP A 183 -10.49 16.52 -29.66
CA ASP A 183 -11.17 15.51 -30.49
C ASP A 183 -10.78 14.05 -30.16
N GLN A 184 -10.00 13.81 -29.10
CA GLN A 184 -9.16 12.62 -28.99
C GLN A 184 -9.52 11.70 -27.83
N GLU A 185 -10.57 10.91 -28.04
CA GLU A 185 -10.76 9.69 -27.26
C GLU A 185 -9.93 8.52 -27.82
N SER A 186 -9.16 8.68 -28.89
CA SER A 186 -8.47 7.57 -29.59
C SER A 186 -7.05 7.91 -30.05
N GLY A 187 -6.17 6.91 -30.12
CA GLY A 187 -4.81 7.01 -30.68
C GLY A 187 -4.09 5.66 -30.66
N ILE A 188 -2.81 5.63 -31.05
CA ILE A 188 -2.03 4.39 -31.15
C ILE A 188 -1.07 4.26 -29.97
N GLY A 189 -1.06 3.09 -29.32
CA GLY A 189 -0.23 2.85 -28.16
C GLY A 189 -0.33 1.45 -27.60
N TYR A 190 0.01 1.30 -26.31
CA TYR A 190 -0.21 0.07 -25.57
C TYR A 190 -0.47 0.32 -24.07
N VAL A 191 -1.06 -0.66 -23.39
CA VAL A 191 -1.37 -0.61 -21.96
C VAL A 191 -0.62 -1.71 -21.24
N TYR A 192 0.04 -1.38 -20.13
CA TYR A 192 0.83 -2.35 -19.35
C TYR A 192 0.76 -2.07 -17.84
N LEU A 193 1.06 -3.10 -17.05
CA LEU A 193 1.23 -2.97 -15.60
C LEU A 193 2.65 -2.55 -15.27
N LYS A 194 2.81 -1.53 -14.41
CA LYS A 194 4.14 -1.11 -13.95
C LYS A 194 4.81 -2.17 -13.08
N GLU A 195 4.01 -2.88 -12.29
CA GLU A 195 4.42 -4.01 -11.49
C GLU A 195 3.26 -5.01 -11.44
N LYS A 196 3.55 -6.31 -11.32
CA LYS A 196 2.55 -7.38 -11.16
C LYS A 196 2.75 -8.09 -9.84
N GLY A 197 1.67 -8.61 -9.27
CA GLY A 197 1.70 -9.44 -8.06
C GLY A 197 0.98 -8.81 -6.87
N PHE A 198 1.32 -9.32 -5.69
CA PHE A 198 0.67 -9.02 -4.42
C PHE A 198 1.54 -8.15 -3.52
N PHE A 199 0.95 -7.67 -2.43
CA PHE A 199 1.63 -6.87 -1.39
C PHE A 199 2.26 -5.59 -1.96
N LEU A 200 1.53 -4.92 -2.85
CA LEU A 200 1.94 -3.67 -3.45
C LEU A 200 1.51 -2.49 -2.56
N PRO A 201 2.35 -1.45 -2.43
CA PRO A 201 1.92 -0.19 -1.82
C PRO A 201 0.88 0.54 -2.69
N ARG A 202 0.88 0.26 -3.99
CA ARG A 202 -0.05 0.78 -4.99
C ARG A 202 -0.01 -0.11 -6.24
N ALA A 203 -1.17 -0.36 -6.83
CA ALA A 203 -1.28 -1.01 -8.14
C ALA A 203 -1.32 0.07 -9.23
N ILE A 204 -0.53 -0.09 -10.28
CA ILE A 204 -0.41 0.92 -11.35
C ILE A 204 -0.50 0.25 -12.72
N ALA A 205 -1.48 0.67 -13.52
CA ALA A 205 -1.48 0.47 -14.96
C ALA A 205 -1.10 1.77 -15.67
N VAL A 206 -0.47 1.64 -16.83
CA VAL A 206 -0.06 2.76 -17.68
C VAL A 206 -0.56 2.51 -19.09
N ALA A 207 -1.30 3.46 -19.64
CA ALA A 207 -1.60 3.52 -21.07
C ALA A 207 -0.62 4.49 -21.73
N ARG A 208 0.32 3.94 -22.49
CA ARG A 208 1.29 4.71 -23.25
C ARG A 208 0.73 5.01 -24.63
N MET A 209 0.51 6.28 -24.90
CA MET A 209 0.09 6.80 -26.20
C MET A 209 1.32 7.30 -26.95
N ILE A 210 1.66 6.64 -28.05
CA ILE A 210 2.85 6.97 -28.86
C ILE A 210 2.49 7.95 -29.96
N LYS A 211 1.30 7.77 -30.53
CA LYS A 211 0.76 8.65 -31.55
C LYS A 211 -0.70 8.91 -31.24
N ALA A 212 -0.92 9.98 -30.49
CA ALA A 212 -2.21 10.66 -30.45
C ALA A 212 -2.40 11.49 -31.73
N ASN A 213 -3.62 12.00 -31.97
CA ASN A 213 -3.84 12.96 -33.06
C ASN A 213 -2.92 14.18 -32.84
N ASN A 214 -2.38 14.77 -33.92
CA ASN A 214 -1.27 15.74 -33.92
C ASN A 214 0.13 15.19 -33.57
N ASN A 215 0.34 13.86 -33.62
CA ASN A 215 1.63 13.21 -33.29
C ASN A 215 2.11 13.40 -31.84
N ALA A 216 1.23 13.83 -30.93
CA ALA A 216 1.55 13.92 -29.51
C ALA A 216 1.80 12.53 -28.90
N SER A 217 2.65 12.48 -27.88
CA SER A 217 2.91 11.28 -27.08
C SER A 217 2.76 11.59 -25.59
N PHE A 218 2.16 10.67 -24.84
CA PHE A 218 1.95 10.82 -23.40
C PHE A 218 1.63 9.48 -22.73
N ASP A 219 1.83 9.42 -21.42
CA ASP A 219 1.49 8.27 -20.59
C ASP A 219 0.32 8.64 -19.65
N ILE A 220 -0.80 7.90 -19.72
CA ILE A 220 -1.89 7.97 -18.74
C ILE A 220 -1.61 6.93 -17.64
N TYR A 221 -1.52 7.38 -16.40
CA TYR A 221 -1.35 6.52 -15.24
C TYR A 221 -2.69 6.29 -14.55
N PHE A 222 -2.97 5.03 -14.24
CA PHE A 222 -4.07 4.59 -13.40
C PHE A 222 -3.47 4.02 -12.13
N GLU A 223 -3.44 4.82 -11.06
CA GLU A 223 -2.84 4.45 -9.78
C GLU A 223 -3.92 4.19 -8.74
N LEU A 224 -3.94 2.97 -8.20
CA LEU A 224 -4.78 2.56 -7.09
C LEU A 224 -3.91 2.39 -5.83
N PRO A 225 -3.89 3.36 -4.91
CA PRO A 225 -3.17 3.23 -3.65
C PRO A 225 -3.78 2.14 -2.78
N SER A 226 -2.99 1.46 -1.95
CA SER A 226 -3.44 0.32 -1.14
C SER A 226 -4.52 0.59 -0.10
N ASP A 227 -4.63 1.82 0.39
CA ASP A 227 -5.53 2.23 1.47
C ASP A 227 -6.36 3.45 1.03
N SER A 228 -7.02 3.34 -0.12
CA SER A 228 -7.79 4.43 -0.70
C SER A 228 -9.02 3.91 -1.43
N ASP A 229 -10.12 4.64 -1.34
CA ASP A 229 -11.41 4.36 -1.99
C ASP A 229 -11.57 5.11 -3.32
N PHE A 230 -10.47 5.64 -3.87
CA PHE A 230 -10.42 6.36 -5.14
C PHE A 230 -9.30 5.83 -6.04
N LEU A 231 -9.50 5.97 -7.35
CA LEU A 231 -8.50 5.74 -8.39
C LEU A 231 -7.90 7.10 -8.80
N LEU A 232 -6.57 7.21 -8.77
CA LEU A 232 -5.87 8.37 -9.29
C LEU A 232 -5.59 8.19 -10.77
N ILE A 233 -5.98 9.19 -11.57
CA ILE A 233 -5.72 9.23 -13.00
C ILE A 233 -4.94 10.50 -13.30
N TYR A 234 -3.76 10.38 -13.91
CA TYR A 234 -2.92 11.53 -14.23
C TYR A 234 -2.03 11.29 -15.44
N LEU A 235 -1.59 12.37 -16.09
CA LEU A 235 -0.72 12.35 -17.28
C LEU A 235 0.75 12.57 -16.90
N LYS A 236 1.66 11.92 -17.62
CA LYS A 236 3.11 12.22 -17.61
C LYS A 236 3.69 12.08 -19.01
N ASN A 237 4.94 12.53 -19.16
CA ASN A 237 5.73 12.39 -20.39
C ASN A 237 5.03 12.98 -21.63
N TYR A 238 4.35 14.11 -21.44
CA TYR A 238 3.60 14.78 -22.50
C TYR A 238 4.55 15.52 -23.44
N ASN A 239 4.61 15.07 -24.69
CA ASN A 239 5.35 15.71 -25.77
C ASN A 239 4.39 16.03 -26.93
N ILE A 240 4.52 17.23 -27.49
CA ILE A 240 3.82 17.68 -28.71
C ILE A 240 4.85 17.78 -29.84
#